data_AF-A0A3Q0KXP5-F1
#
_entry.id   AF-A0A3Q0KXP5-F1
#
_cell.length_a   1.000
_cell.length_b   1.000
_cell.length_c   1.000
_cell.angle_alpha   90.00
_cell.angle_beta   90.00
_cell.angle_gamma   90.00
#
_symmetry.space_group_name_H-M   'P 1'
#
loop_
_entity.id
_entity.type
_entity.pdbx_description
1 polymer ?
#
loop_
_entity_poly.entity_id
_entity_poly.type
_entity_poly.pdbx_seq_one_letter_code
_entity_poly.pdbx_strand_id
1 'polypeptide(L)'
;MDFEAFNVLFWRVFPSIKAGAEYFHVQPATVRRWLSGSIPINPMAEKLVIIKSLGYLPNDIRWRGFRIDEARAVLITPSGREFSPKELEAFAYQKDEYQHFLEQYERPQSPKYYPAKENILPFKGGRRMTAAPWIPSKLK
;
A
#
# COMPACT_ATOMS: atom_id res chain seq x y z
N MET A 1 -9.30 23.42 4.56
CA MET A 1 -10.56 23.05 3.88
C MET A 1 -11.68 23.80 4.59
N ASP A 2 -12.80 24.13 3.93
CA ASP A 2 -13.94 24.67 4.68
C ASP A 2 -14.80 23.52 5.25
N PHE A 3 -15.72 23.87 6.16
CA PHE A 3 -16.60 22.89 6.81
C PHE A 3 -17.45 22.11 5.81
N GLU A 4 -18.01 22.80 4.82
CA GLU A 4 -18.86 22.24 3.78
C GLU A 4 -18.12 21.18 2.97
N ALA A 5 -16.91 21.52 2.48
CA ALA A 5 -16.09 20.62 1.69
C ALA A 5 -15.66 19.39 2.50
N PHE A 6 -15.31 19.55 3.79
CA PHE A 6 -14.97 18.41 4.64
C PHE A 6 -16.17 17.47 4.81
N ASN A 7 -17.36 18.02 5.04
CA ASN A 7 -18.58 17.24 5.23
C ASN A 7 -18.91 16.42 3.97
N VAL A 8 -18.88 17.07 2.80
CA VAL A 8 -19.09 16.41 1.50
C VAL A 8 -18.03 15.32 1.25
N LEU A 9 -16.75 15.63 1.46
CA LEU A 9 -15.68 14.64 1.23
C LEU A 9 -15.79 13.47 2.20
N PHE A 10 -16.13 13.73 3.45
CA PHE A 10 -16.27 12.71 4.48
C PHE A 10 -17.30 11.66 4.04
N TRP A 11 -18.51 12.09 3.67
CA TRP A 11 -19.56 11.17 3.26
C TRP A 11 -19.32 10.51 1.90
N ARG A 12 -18.54 11.15 1.03
CA ARG A 12 -18.08 10.50 -0.21
C ARG A 12 -17.12 9.33 0.06
N VAL A 13 -16.29 9.44 1.09
CA VAL A 13 -15.17 8.51 1.34
C VAL A 13 -15.50 7.44 2.38
N PHE A 14 -16.34 7.74 3.36
CA PHE A 14 -16.67 6.84 4.45
C PHE A 14 -18.15 6.45 4.45
N PRO A 15 -18.47 5.15 4.59
CA PRO A 15 -19.86 4.68 4.63
C PRO A 15 -20.54 4.99 5.98
N SER A 16 -19.79 5.37 7.02
CA SER A 16 -20.34 5.69 8.34
C SER A 16 -19.38 6.56 9.17
N ILE A 17 -19.94 7.22 10.19
CA ILE A 17 -19.16 7.95 11.21
C ILE A 17 -18.15 7.03 11.90
N LYS A 18 -18.52 5.77 12.16
CA LYS A 18 -17.63 4.79 12.80
C LYS A 18 -16.40 4.51 11.94
N ALA A 19 -16.59 4.26 10.64
CA ALA A 19 -15.51 4.01 9.70
C ALA A 19 -14.55 5.21 9.59
N GLY A 20 -15.09 6.43 9.57
CA GLY A 20 -14.28 7.65 9.61
C GLY A 20 -13.50 7.80 10.92
N ALA A 21 -14.15 7.55 12.06
CA ALA A 21 -13.52 7.63 13.37
C ALA A 21 -12.37 6.63 13.54
N GLU A 22 -12.54 5.39 13.07
CA GLU A 22 -11.48 4.37 13.03
C GLU A 22 -10.30 4.84 12.17
N TYR A 23 -10.57 5.41 10.99
CA TYR A 23 -9.53 5.90 10.09
C TYR A 23 -8.72 7.06 10.67
N PHE A 24 -9.36 8.00 11.38
CA PHE A 24 -8.67 9.10 12.04
C PHE A 24 -8.10 8.75 13.42
N HIS A 25 -8.36 7.55 13.92
CA HIS A 25 -8.02 7.13 15.29
C HIS A 25 -8.60 8.06 16.38
N VAL A 26 -9.86 8.45 16.24
CA VAL A 26 -10.59 9.29 17.22
C VAL A 26 -11.90 8.63 17.65
N GLN A 27 -12.56 9.19 18.66
CA GLN A 27 -13.89 8.74 19.06
C GLN A 27 -14.96 9.20 18.05
N PRO A 28 -16.01 8.39 17.79
CA PRO A 28 -17.12 8.79 16.91
C PRO A 28 -17.78 10.12 17.29
N ALA A 29 -17.81 10.45 18.58
CA ALA A 29 -18.32 11.72 19.07
C ALA A 29 -17.52 12.93 18.54
N THR A 30 -16.20 12.79 18.37
CA THR A 30 -15.34 13.84 17.81
C THR A 30 -15.69 14.09 16.34
N VAL A 31 -15.89 13.03 15.56
CA VAL A 31 -16.31 13.14 14.15
C VAL A 31 -17.69 13.79 14.04
N ARG A 32 -18.64 13.42 14.90
CA ARG A 32 -19.96 14.10 14.96
C ARG A 32 -19.82 15.59 15.23
N ARG A 33 -18.95 15.97 16.16
CA ARG A 33 -18.70 17.38 16.47
C ARG A 33 -18.13 18.13 15.26
N TRP A 34 -17.14 17.54 14.57
CA TRP A 34 -16.61 18.08 13.31
C TRP A 34 -17.69 18.26 12.25
N LEU A 35 -18.52 17.24 12.00
CA LEU A 35 -19.58 17.26 10.98
C LEU A 35 -20.76 18.17 11.34
N SER A 36 -20.92 18.53 12.61
CA SER A 36 -21.93 19.49 13.09
C SER A 36 -21.43 20.94 13.11
N GLY A 37 -20.13 21.17 12.93
CA GLY A 37 -19.52 22.50 13.05
C GLY A 37 -19.39 23.00 14.49
N SER A 38 -19.72 22.18 15.50
CA SER A 38 -19.63 22.56 16.92
C SER A 38 -18.20 22.77 17.41
N ILE A 39 -17.21 22.16 16.75
CA ILE A 39 -15.78 22.39 16.99
C ILE A 39 -15.07 22.48 15.63
N PRO A 40 -13.95 23.22 15.55
CA PRO A 40 -13.13 23.25 14.34
C PRO A 40 -12.61 21.85 13.99
N ILE A 41 -12.55 21.57 12.69
CA ILE A 41 -12.00 20.31 12.16
C ILE A 41 -10.50 20.28 12.43
N ASN A 42 -9.98 19.14 12.86
CA ASN A 42 -8.54 18.98 13.03
C ASN A 42 -7.84 19.09 11.66
N PRO A 43 -6.86 20.00 11.48
CA PRO A 43 -6.16 20.16 10.20
C PRO A 43 -5.53 18.86 9.67
N MET A 44 -5.14 17.94 10.55
CA MET A 44 -4.64 16.61 10.15
C MET A 44 -5.75 15.73 9.58
N ALA A 45 -6.97 15.79 10.14
CA ALA A 45 -8.11 15.04 9.63
C ALA A 45 -8.48 15.51 8.21
N GLU A 46 -8.41 16.82 7.95
CA GLU A 46 -8.59 17.38 6.59
C GLU A 46 -7.58 16.78 5.60
N LYS A 47 -6.29 16.76 5.97
CA LYS A 47 -5.22 16.20 5.13
C LYS A 47 -5.43 14.70 4.86
N LEU A 48 -5.73 13.91 5.89
CA LEU A 48 -5.95 12.48 5.77
C LEU A 48 -7.15 12.16 4.87
N VAL A 49 -8.23 12.93 4.98
CA VAL A 49 -9.40 12.82 4.09
C VAL A 49 -9.05 13.09 2.64
N ILE A 50 -8.23 14.13 2.37
CA ILE A 50 -7.77 14.43 1.00
C ILE A 50 -6.96 13.24 0.46
N ILE A 51 -5.95 12.79 1.22
CA ILE A 51 -5.08 11.66 0.85
C ILE A 51 -5.92 10.44 0.50
N LYS A 52 -6.86 10.04 1.37
CA LYS A 52 -7.75 8.91 1.11
C LYS A 52 -8.65 9.13 -0.10
N SER A 53 -9.19 10.35 -0.28
CA SER A 53 -10.10 10.67 -1.39
C SER A 53 -9.42 10.65 -2.76
N LEU A 54 -8.14 10.99 -2.82
CA LEU A 54 -7.32 10.91 -4.03
C LEU A 54 -6.79 9.51 -4.29
N GLY A 55 -7.01 8.57 -3.35
CA GLY A 55 -6.45 7.22 -3.42
C GLY A 55 -4.96 7.15 -3.11
N TYR A 56 -4.37 8.21 -2.56
CA TYR A 56 -2.98 8.20 -2.11
C TYR A 56 -2.86 7.27 -0.88
N LEU A 57 -1.93 6.31 -0.98
CA LEU A 57 -1.70 5.16 -0.09
C LEU A 57 -2.92 4.68 0.75
N PRO A 58 -3.53 3.54 0.40
CA PRO A 58 -4.61 2.96 1.19
C PRO A 58 -4.13 2.56 2.60
N ASN A 59 -4.87 2.96 3.64
CA ASN A 59 -4.71 2.45 5.02
C ASN A 59 -5.30 1.03 5.20
N ASP A 60 -5.14 0.17 4.20
CA ASP A 60 -5.57 -1.23 4.22
C ASP A 60 -4.43 -2.12 4.76
N ILE A 61 -4.77 -3.24 5.41
CA ILE A 61 -3.79 -4.20 5.93
C ILE A 61 -2.81 -4.72 4.87
N ARG A 62 -3.20 -4.71 3.59
CA ARG A 62 -2.33 -5.06 2.45
C ARG A 62 -1.12 -4.12 2.29
N TRP A 63 -1.22 -2.88 2.78
CA TRP A 63 -0.14 -1.89 2.75
C TRP A 63 0.70 -1.89 4.04
N ARG A 64 0.43 -2.80 4.97
CA ARG A 64 1.18 -2.89 6.22
C ARG A 64 2.66 -3.17 5.97
N GLY A 65 3.52 -2.34 6.56
CA GLY A 65 4.98 -2.48 6.50
C GLY A 65 5.63 -1.81 5.29
N PHE A 66 4.84 -1.36 4.32
CA PHE A 66 5.34 -0.47 3.28
C PHE A 66 5.60 0.92 3.87
N ARG A 67 6.66 1.58 3.39
CA ARG A 67 7.06 2.93 3.82
C ARG A 67 7.45 3.75 2.60
N ILE A 68 7.39 5.07 2.73
CA ILE A 68 7.95 5.99 1.74
C ILE A 68 9.13 6.71 2.40
N ASP A 69 10.26 6.75 1.70
CA ASP A 69 11.32 7.71 1.98
C ASP A 69 11.11 8.93 1.09
N GLU A 70 10.62 10.02 1.68
CA GLU A 70 10.28 11.24 0.95
C GLU A 70 11.53 11.95 0.39
N ALA A 71 12.66 11.89 1.11
CA ALA A 71 13.89 12.56 0.68
C ALA A 71 14.49 11.88 -0.55
N ARG A 72 14.40 10.55 -0.59
CA ARG A 72 14.90 9.74 -1.71
C ARG A 72 13.84 9.44 -2.77
N ALA A 73 12.58 9.78 -2.50
CA ALA A 73 11.42 9.44 -3.32
C ALA A 73 11.36 7.95 -3.69
N VAL A 74 11.51 7.05 -2.70
CA VAL A 74 11.42 5.60 -2.92
C VAL A 74 10.33 4.96 -2.05
N LEU A 75 9.69 3.91 -2.58
CA LEU A 75 8.79 3.06 -1.82
C LEU A 75 9.58 1.85 -1.29
N ILE A 76 9.55 1.68 0.02
CA ILE A 76 10.24 0.63 0.76
C ILE A 76 9.22 -0.46 1.09
N THR A 77 9.51 -1.70 0.69
CA THR A 77 8.66 -2.85 0.99
C THR A 77 8.87 -3.36 2.42
N PRO A 78 7.96 -4.19 2.96
CA PRO A 78 8.17 -4.84 4.25
C PRO A 78 9.43 -5.71 4.32
N SER A 79 9.95 -6.17 3.18
CA SER A 79 11.19 -6.95 3.08
C SER A 79 12.45 -6.09 2.95
N GLY A 80 12.31 -4.76 2.96
CA GLY A 80 13.43 -3.82 2.84
C GLY A 80 13.92 -3.62 1.41
N ARG A 81 13.18 -4.12 0.41
CA ARG A 81 13.45 -3.76 -0.99
C ARG A 81 12.92 -2.37 -1.26
N GLU A 82 13.57 -1.67 -2.16
CA GLU A 82 13.21 -0.30 -2.52
C GLU A 82 12.96 -0.26 -4.02
N PHE A 83 11.99 0.52 -4.45
CA PHE A 83 11.85 0.89 -5.84
C PHE A 83 11.46 2.36 -5.96
N SER A 84 12.02 3.04 -6.94
CA SER A 84 11.65 4.42 -7.27
C SER A 84 10.41 4.45 -8.15
N PRO A 85 9.58 5.51 -8.10
CA PRO A 85 8.46 5.68 -9.03
C PRO A 85 8.86 5.59 -10.51
N LYS A 86 10.11 5.95 -10.86
CA LYS A 86 10.65 5.80 -12.22
C LYS A 86 10.81 4.34 -12.66
N GLU A 87 11.09 3.44 -11.74
CA GLU A 87 11.12 2.01 -12.04
C GLU A 87 9.73 1.45 -12.36
N LEU A 88 8.66 2.05 -11.84
CA LEU A 88 7.30 1.69 -12.25
C LEU A 88 7.04 2.04 -13.71
N GLU A 89 7.61 3.13 -14.21
CA GLU A 89 7.55 3.52 -15.61
C GLU A 89 8.23 2.47 -16.49
N ALA A 90 9.42 2.01 -16.08
CA ALA A 90 10.12 0.91 -16.73
C ALA A 90 9.29 -0.40 -16.74
N PHE A 91 8.53 -0.69 -15.69
CA PHE A 91 7.63 -1.85 -15.66
C PHE A 91 6.48 -1.74 -16.67
N ALA A 92 5.93 -0.54 -16.90
CA ALA A 92 4.92 -0.32 -17.93
C ALA A 92 5.50 -0.59 -19.32
N TYR A 93 6.69 -0.05 -19.60
CA TYR A 93 7.40 -0.32 -20.85
C TYR A 93 7.73 -1.81 -21.04
N GLN A 94 8.24 -2.49 -20.01
CA GLN A 94 8.50 -3.93 -20.07
C GLN A 94 7.24 -4.75 -20.36
N LYS A 95 6.09 -4.34 -19.84
CA LYS A 95 4.81 -4.98 -20.14
C LYS A 95 4.44 -4.80 -21.62
N ASP A 96 4.61 -3.59 -22.16
CA ASP A 96 4.31 -3.29 -23.56
C ASP A 96 5.25 -4.02 -24.52
N GLU A 97 6.56 -4.02 -24.22
CA GLU A 97 7.58 -4.82 -24.92
C GLU A 97 7.23 -6.31 -24.92
N TYR A 98 6.79 -6.85 -23.79
CA TYR A 98 6.38 -8.24 -23.68
C TYR A 98 5.14 -8.54 -24.54
N GLN A 99 4.12 -7.67 -24.57
CA GLN A 99 2.97 -7.86 -25.45
C GLN A 99 3.39 -7.83 -26.93
N HIS A 100 4.22 -6.87 -27.32
CA HIS A 100 4.72 -6.78 -28.69
C HIS A 100 5.51 -8.05 -29.09
N PHE A 101 6.33 -8.57 -28.18
CA PHE A 101 7.06 -9.82 -28.41
C PHE A 101 6.12 -11.02 -28.62
N LEU A 102 5.03 -11.10 -27.85
CA LEU A 102 4.03 -12.15 -27.99
C LEU A 102 3.23 -12.07 -29.30
N GLU A 103 2.99 -10.88 -29.82
CA GLU A 103 2.37 -10.68 -31.13
C GLU A 103 3.28 -11.16 -32.27
N GLN A 104 4.60 -10.97 -32.13
CA GLN A 104 5.55 -11.35 -33.17
C GLN A 104 5.93 -12.84 -33.16
N TYR A 105 6.08 -13.45 -31.98
CA TYR A 105 6.70 -14.78 -31.83
C TYR A 105 5.76 -15.84 -31.25
N GLU A 106 4.47 -15.52 -31.10
CA GLU A 106 3.46 -16.31 -30.40
C GLU A 106 3.81 -16.56 -28.91
N ARG A 107 2.80 -16.97 -28.13
CA ARG A 107 3.06 -17.37 -26.73
C ARG A 107 3.84 -18.68 -26.69
N PRO A 108 4.99 -18.74 -26.00
CA PRO A 108 5.67 -20.01 -25.81
C PRO A 108 4.73 -20.99 -25.12
N GLN A 109 4.56 -22.19 -25.68
CA GLN A 109 3.67 -23.24 -25.17
C GLN A 109 3.98 -23.63 -23.71
N SER A 110 5.25 -23.50 -23.33
CA SER A 110 5.72 -23.72 -21.97
C SER A 110 6.73 -22.63 -21.62
N PRO A 111 6.29 -21.48 -21.07
CA PRO A 111 7.22 -20.44 -20.64
C PRO A 111 8.16 -21.03 -19.58
N LYS A 112 9.46 -20.76 -19.72
CA LYS A 112 10.48 -21.26 -18.81
C LYS A 112 10.14 -20.84 -17.38
N TYR A 113 9.92 -21.81 -16.51
CA TYR A 113 9.70 -21.55 -15.09
C TYR A 113 11.00 -21.03 -14.48
N TYR A 114 10.98 -19.78 -14.01
CA TYR A 114 12.06 -19.22 -13.21
C TYR A 114 11.66 -19.36 -11.73
N PRO A 115 12.34 -20.22 -10.95
CA PRO A 115 12.08 -20.31 -9.53
C PRO A 115 12.35 -18.95 -8.87
N ALA A 116 11.64 -18.66 -7.78
CA ALA A 116 11.91 -17.48 -6.98
C ALA A 116 13.40 -17.45 -6.60
N LYS A 117 14.05 -16.29 -6.75
CA LYS A 117 15.43 -16.11 -6.28
C LYS A 117 15.50 -16.48 -4.81
N GLU A 118 16.50 -17.28 -4.44
CA GLU A 118 16.72 -17.67 -3.05
C GLU A 118 16.85 -16.42 -2.17
N ASN A 119 16.19 -16.45 -1.01
CA ASN A 119 16.32 -15.40 -0.03
C ASN A 119 17.71 -15.47 0.62
N ILE A 120 18.29 -14.31 0.92
CA ILE A 120 19.51 -14.23 1.71
C ILE A 120 19.25 -14.89 3.07
N LEU A 121 20.23 -15.64 3.58
CA LEU A 121 20.13 -16.25 4.90
C LEU A 121 19.82 -15.19 5.97
N PRO A 122 18.98 -15.52 6.98
CA PRO A 122 18.55 -14.56 8.00
C PRO A 122 19.70 -13.91 8.79
N PHE A 123 20.89 -14.52 8.84
CA PHE A 123 22.03 -14.04 9.62
C PHE A 123 23.36 -14.16 8.84
N LYS A 124 24.25 -13.17 8.99
CA LYS A 124 25.65 -13.25 8.53
C LYS A 124 26.51 -13.88 9.63
N GLY A 125 27.03 -15.09 9.40
CA GLY A 125 27.95 -15.79 10.32
C GLY A 125 27.67 -17.29 10.46
N GLY A 126 28.65 -18.12 10.12
CA GLY A 126 28.52 -19.55 9.78
C GLY A 126 28.20 -20.55 10.89
N ARG A 127 27.32 -20.23 11.85
CA ARG A 127 26.89 -21.21 12.87
C ARG A 127 25.37 -21.34 13.06
N ARG A 128 24.55 -20.47 12.49
CA ARG A 128 23.07 -20.56 12.55
C ARG A 128 22.46 -20.42 11.14
N MET A 129 22.84 -21.31 10.22
CA MET A 129 22.53 -21.19 8.79
C MET A 129 21.23 -21.85 8.33
N THR A 130 20.61 -22.71 9.13
CA THR A 130 19.39 -23.40 8.70
C THR A 130 18.17 -22.57 9.08
N ALA A 131 17.47 -22.04 8.07
CA ALA A 131 16.11 -21.55 8.24
C ALA A 131 15.27 -22.64 8.91
N ALA A 132 14.37 -22.26 9.82
CA ALA A 132 13.45 -23.21 10.41
C ALA A 132 12.69 -23.91 9.27
N PRO A 133 12.56 -25.25 9.29
CA PRO A 133 11.85 -25.97 8.25
C PRO A 133 10.43 -25.44 8.16
N TRP A 134 9.96 -25.18 6.94
CA TRP A 134 8.59 -24.75 6.73
C TRP A 134 7.64 -25.90 7.08
N ILE A 135 6.83 -25.69 8.12
CA ILE A 135 5.80 -26.64 8.56
C ILE A 135 4.47 -26.16 7.96
N PRO A 136 3.85 -26.89 7.02
CA PRO A 136 2.55 -26.52 6.48
C PRO A 136 1.50 -26.55 7.60
N SER A 137 0.95 -25.40 7.97
CA SER A 137 -0.04 -25.30 9.05
C SER A 137 -1.47 -25.61 8.60
N LYS A 138 -1.67 -26.06 7.35
CA LYS A 138 -2.98 -26.43 6.81
C LYS A 138 -2.88 -27.62 5.85
N LEU A 139 -2.75 -28.81 6.42
CA LEU A 139 -3.36 -30.02 5.87
C LEU A 139 -4.44 -30.46 6.87
N LYS A 140 -5.70 -30.29 6.46
CA LYS A 140 -6.74 -31.28 6.77
C LYS A 140 -6.99 -32.02 5.47
#